data_AF-A0A7J7DG99-F1
#
_entry.id   AF-A0A7J7DG99-F1
#
_cell.length_a   1.000
_cell.length_b   1.000
_cell.length_c   1.000
_cell.angle_alpha   90.00
_cell.angle_beta   90.00
_cell.angle_gamma   90.00
#
_symmetry.space_group_name_H-M   'P 1'
#
loop_
_entity.id
_entity.type
_entity.pdbx_description
1 polymer ?
#
loop_
_entity_poly.entity_id
_entity_poly.type
_entity_poly.pdbx_seq_one_letter_code
_entity_poly.pdbx_strand_id
1 'polypeptide(L)'
;MILNHGVRKLMLSRISRRYGVIECDPLVRKGLERTARHMIIPYMLMLVPPLNWTRYDRGAYLFLPSYFMRTHGAKQQRDAIKRSLKQHLEPIFEALDTLGSTKWRLNKKVLGVIDRIWAGGGCLAGLVDHEDVPLPEEPDTEDDSEIRKLKWNVKNVKKENRERHSQRCDIELKLEVARKMKDEEGFYYPHNVDFRGRAYPMHPYLNHLGSDLCRGILEFAEGRPLGKSGIQWLKIHLANLYGGGVDKSSHGGRIAFIENHLDDIFDSADRPLEGRR
;
A
#
# COMPACT_ATOMS: atom_id res chain seq x y z
N MET A 1 -1.80 28.25 -3.03
CA MET A 1 -2.60 27.36 -2.17
C MET A 1 -3.15 28.21 -1.04
N ILE A 2 -4.46 28.47 -0.98
CA ILE A 2 -5.04 29.22 0.14
C ILE A 2 -5.17 28.24 1.30
N LEU A 3 -4.28 28.39 2.29
CA LEU A 3 -4.32 27.65 3.54
C LEU A 3 -4.96 28.55 4.59
N ASN A 4 -6.15 28.15 5.06
CA ASN A 4 -6.85 28.87 6.10
C ASN A 4 -6.32 28.42 7.46
N HIS A 5 -6.05 29.37 8.35
CA HIS A 5 -5.60 29.09 9.71
C HIS A 5 -6.79 29.15 10.65
N GLY A 6 -6.95 28.15 11.51
CA GLY A 6 -8.08 28.07 12.43
C GLY A 6 -7.72 27.40 13.75
N VAL A 7 -8.63 27.50 14.72
CA VAL A 7 -8.52 26.79 16.00
C VAL A 7 -9.70 25.85 16.12
N ARG A 8 -9.45 24.54 16.25
CA ARG A 8 -10.49 23.56 16.53
C ARG A 8 -10.54 23.23 18.01
N LYS A 9 -11.75 22.98 18.50
CA LYS A 9 -12.02 22.51 19.87
C LYS A 9 -12.40 21.03 19.78
N LEU A 10 -11.56 20.14 20.33
CA LEU A 10 -11.99 18.75 20.54
C LEU A 10 -12.68 18.67 21.90
N MET A 11 -13.92 18.20 21.91
CA MET A 11 -14.62 17.79 23.13
C MET A 11 -14.41 16.29 23.30
N LEU A 12 -13.32 15.89 23.99
CA LEU A 12 -13.19 14.54 24.52
C LEU A 12 -13.74 14.57 25.94
N SER A 13 -14.67 13.67 26.26
CA SER A 13 -15.29 13.45 27.58
C SER A 13 -14.77 14.37 28.71
N ARG A 14 -15.55 15.41 29.03
CA ARG A 14 -15.32 16.41 30.10
C ARG A 14 -14.08 17.31 30.02
N ILE A 15 -13.17 17.17 29.04
CA ILE A 15 -12.01 18.06 28.87
C ILE A 15 -12.05 18.71 27.48
N SER A 16 -12.20 20.04 27.45
CA SER A 16 -12.09 20.84 26.23
C SER A 16 -10.62 21.12 25.94
N ARG A 17 -10.04 20.46 24.93
CA ARG A 17 -8.69 20.78 24.44
C ARG A 17 -8.77 21.55 23.12
N ARG A 18 -8.25 22.77 23.10
CA ARG A 18 -8.07 23.56 21.88
C ARG A 18 -6.75 23.20 21.22
N TYR A 19 -6.73 23.07 19.90
CA TYR A 19 -5.51 22.87 19.13
C TYR A 19 -5.59 23.68 17.82
N GLY A 20 -4.44 24.17 17.39
CA GLY A 20 -4.32 24.87 16.11
C GLY A 20 -4.49 23.88 14.96
N VAL A 21 -5.21 24.29 13.92
CA VAL A 21 -5.35 23.54 12.69
C VAL A 21 -5.06 24.44 11.49
N ILE A 22 -4.43 23.83 10.49
CA ILE A 22 -4.34 24.42 9.16
C ILE A 22 -5.35 23.67 8.30
N GLU A 23 -6.32 24.41 7.78
CA GLU A 23 -7.38 23.86 6.96
C GLU A 23 -7.13 24.19 5.49
N CYS A 24 -7.23 23.17 4.66
CA CYS A 24 -7.22 23.33 3.23
C CYS A 24 -8.60 23.80 2.78
N ASP A 25 -8.64 24.81 1.91
CA ASP A 25 -9.88 25.24 1.26
C ASP A 25 -10.60 24.02 0.63
N PRO A 26 -11.93 23.87 0.78
CA PRO A 26 -12.67 22.73 0.25
C PRO A 26 -12.49 22.48 -1.26
N LEU A 27 -12.33 23.53 -2.07
CA LEU A 27 -12.09 23.41 -3.51
C LEU A 27 -10.71 22.84 -3.78
N VAL A 28 -9.70 23.27 -3.02
CA VAL A 28 -8.34 22.73 -3.11
C VAL A 28 -8.35 21.27 -2.67
N ARG A 29 -9.01 20.95 -1.54
CA ARG A 29 -9.15 19.57 -1.05
C ARG A 29 -9.82 18.66 -2.08
N LYS A 30 -10.87 19.12 -2.77
CA LYS A 30 -11.52 18.36 -3.85
C LYS A 30 -10.56 18.15 -5.04
N GLY A 31 -9.71 19.13 -5.33
CA GLY A 31 -8.66 19.01 -6.35
C GLY A 31 -7.54 18.03 -5.99
N LEU A 32 -7.24 17.85 -4.69
CA LEU A 32 -6.09 17.05 -4.24
C LEU A 32 -6.11 15.61 -4.75
N GLU A 33 -7.28 14.97 -4.81
CA GLU A 33 -7.42 13.62 -5.36
C GLU A 33 -6.89 13.54 -6.79
N ARG A 34 -7.28 14.50 -7.64
CA ARG A 34 -6.87 14.56 -9.06
C ARG A 34 -5.42 15.00 -9.22
N THR A 35 -4.91 15.81 -8.30
CA THR A 35 -3.55 16.35 -8.37
C THR A 35 -2.51 15.49 -7.65
N ALA A 36 -2.91 14.45 -6.92
CA ALA A 36 -1.99 13.53 -6.24
C ALA A 36 -0.93 12.98 -7.21
N ARG A 37 -1.30 12.74 -8.48
CA ARG A 37 -0.38 12.34 -9.56
C ARG A 37 0.75 13.33 -9.84
N HIS A 38 0.55 14.62 -9.58
CA HIS A 38 1.57 15.67 -9.79
C HIS A 38 2.45 15.90 -8.56
N MET A 39 2.25 15.16 -7.46
CA MET A 39 3.14 15.25 -6.31
C MET A 39 4.55 14.76 -6.67
N ILE A 40 5.55 15.54 -6.27
CA ILE A 40 6.95 15.12 -6.37
C ILE A 40 7.19 14.02 -5.34
N ILE A 41 7.63 12.86 -5.81
CA ILE A 41 7.98 11.71 -4.98
C ILE A 41 9.52 11.64 -4.92
N PRO A 42 10.15 12.18 -3.86
CA PRO A 42 11.61 12.32 -3.83
C PRO A 42 12.36 10.98 -3.74
N TYR A 43 11.75 9.96 -3.14
CA TYR A 43 12.33 8.62 -3.01
C TYR A 43 11.68 7.68 -4.02
N MET A 44 12.02 7.80 -5.29
CA MET A 44 11.53 6.88 -6.34
C MET A 44 12.23 5.52 -6.26
N LEU A 45 11.66 4.51 -6.91
CA LEU A 45 12.26 3.17 -7.01
C LEU A 45 13.61 3.25 -7.76
N MET A 46 14.58 2.43 -7.34
CA MET A 46 15.91 2.44 -7.96
C MET A 46 15.93 1.58 -9.22
N LEU A 47 16.36 2.13 -10.35
CA LEU A 47 16.53 1.38 -11.60
C LEU A 47 17.82 0.54 -11.63
N VAL A 48 18.73 0.82 -10.70
CA VAL A 48 19.98 0.09 -10.50
C VAL A 48 20.00 -0.53 -9.09
N PRO A 49 20.79 -1.58 -8.86
CA PRO A 49 20.92 -2.17 -7.54
C PRO A 49 21.25 -1.12 -6.46
N PRO A 50 20.64 -1.21 -5.25
CA PRO A 50 20.97 -0.33 -4.14
C PRO A 50 22.44 -0.48 -3.71
N LEU A 51 22.98 0.56 -3.08
CA LEU A 51 24.29 0.45 -2.42
C LEU A 51 24.20 -0.48 -1.22
N ASN A 52 25.19 -1.35 -1.07
CA ASN A 52 25.31 -2.22 0.10
C ASN A 52 25.47 -1.39 1.38
N TRP A 53 24.84 -1.84 2.45
CA TRP A 53 24.99 -1.26 3.78
C TRP A 53 26.40 -1.51 4.31
N THR A 54 27.08 -0.43 4.69
CA THR A 54 28.43 -0.50 5.27
C THR A 54 28.52 0.16 6.63
N ARG A 55 27.61 1.10 6.93
CA ARG A 55 27.52 1.84 8.19
C ARG A 55 26.08 2.26 8.48
N TYR A 56 25.87 2.86 9.65
CA TYR A 56 24.55 3.35 10.07
C TYR A 56 23.86 4.23 9.02
N ASP A 57 24.62 5.11 8.38
CA ASP A 57 24.21 6.17 7.47
C ASP A 57 24.78 6.00 6.05
N ARG A 58 25.22 4.79 5.68
CA ARG A 58 25.86 4.50 4.39
C ARG A 58 25.34 3.19 3.80
N GLY A 59 24.57 3.29 2.73
CA GLY A 59 23.94 2.19 2.00
C GLY A 59 22.62 2.65 1.36
N ALA A 60 21.86 1.74 0.77
CA ALA A 60 20.59 1.98 0.09
C ALA A 60 20.70 2.94 -1.12
N TYR A 61 20.28 4.19 -0.99
CA TYR A 61 20.23 5.12 -2.13
C TYR A 61 21.63 5.64 -2.52
N LEU A 62 21.83 5.94 -3.82
CA LEU A 62 23.09 6.47 -4.34
C LEU A 62 23.42 7.87 -3.81
N PHE A 63 22.41 8.75 -3.81
CA PHE A 63 22.58 10.19 -3.50
C PHE A 63 21.74 10.65 -2.30
N LEU A 64 20.65 9.95 -1.99
CA LEU A 64 19.75 10.35 -0.90
C LEU A 64 20.27 9.83 0.44
N PRO A 65 20.26 10.65 1.50
CA PRO A 65 20.60 10.21 2.83
C PRO A 65 19.75 9.01 3.26
N SER A 66 20.42 7.96 3.73
CA SER A 66 19.80 6.70 4.09
C SER A 66 20.32 6.24 5.44
N TYR A 67 19.43 5.70 6.27
CA TYR A 67 19.80 5.14 7.57
C TYR A 67 19.23 3.73 7.68
N PHE A 68 20.06 2.76 8.07
CA PHE A 68 19.60 1.37 8.09
C PHE A 68 18.57 1.13 9.20
N MET A 69 18.54 1.92 10.27
CA MET A 69 17.53 1.82 11.33
C MET A 69 16.75 3.13 11.52
N ARG A 70 15.42 3.01 11.56
CA ARG A 70 14.50 4.10 11.89
C ARG A 70 14.50 4.36 13.40
N THR A 71 15.00 5.52 13.82
CA THR A 71 15.09 5.91 15.25
C THR A 71 13.98 6.83 15.72
N HIS A 72 13.15 7.39 14.81
CA HIS A 72 12.09 8.35 15.15
C HIS A 72 12.55 9.50 16.08
N GLY A 73 13.79 9.96 15.94
CA GLY A 73 14.37 11.02 16.76
C GLY A 73 14.99 10.55 18.08
N ALA A 74 14.87 9.28 18.46
CA ALA A 74 15.43 8.74 19.70
C ALA A 74 16.97 8.77 19.67
N LYS A 75 17.56 9.73 20.40
CA LYS A 75 19.01 9.90 20.49
C LYS A 75 19.70 8.65 21.04
N GLN A 76 19.15 8.04 22.09
CA GLN A 76 19.72 6.85 22.72
C GLN A 76 19.88 5.67 21.76
N GLN A 77 18.87 5.41 20.91
CA GLN A 77 18.92 4.35 19.90
C GLN A 77 20.02 4.61 18.86
N ARG A 78 20.12 5.86 18.40
CA ARG A 78 21.15 6.29 17.45
C ARG A 78 22.55 6.14 18.04
N ASP A 79 22.74 6.57 19.28
CA ASP A 79 24.01 6.50 19.99
C ASP A 79 24.38 5.06 20.32
N ALA A 80 23.41 4.19 20.58
CA ALA A 80 23.64 2.75 20.78
C ALA A 80 24.20 2.12 19.50
N ILE A 81 23.57 2.35 18.34
CA ILE A 81 24.06 1.84 17.05
C ILE A 81 25.46 2.37 16.73
N LYS A 82 25.67 3.68 16.88
CA LYS A 82 26.96 4.30 16.57
C LYS A 82 28.11 3.75 17.42
N ARG A 83 27.80 3.24 18.63
CA ARG A 83 28.76 2.60 19.53
C ARG A 83 28.90 1.10 19.29
N SER A 84 27.99 0.46 18.56
CA SER A 84 28.08 -0.95 18.22
C SER A 84 29.26 -1.21 17.29
N LEU A 85 29.99 -2.30 17.53
CA LEU A 85 31.03 -2.74 16.62
C LEU A 85 30.40 -3.15 15.27
N LYS A 86 31.03 -2.74 14.17
CA LYS A 86 30.56 -3.03 12.80
C LYS A 86 30.28 -4.52 12.58
N GLN A 87 31.15 -5.40 13.08
CA GLN A 87 31.01 -6.85 13.02
C GLN A 87 29.68 -7.40 13.59
N HIS A 88 29.07 -6.71 14.55
CA HIS A 88 27.78 -7.11 15.11
C HIS A 88 26.59 -6.67 14.24
N LEU A 89 26.80 -5.70 13.36
CA LEU A 89 25.79 -5.16 12.44
C LEU A 89 25.88 -5.77 11.04
N GLU A 90 27.02 -6.38 10.69
CA GLU A 90 27.26 -6.99 9.37
C GLU A 90 26.19 -8.02 8.97
N PRO A 91 25.73 -8.94 9.82
CA PRO A 91 24.65 -9.86 9.45
C PRO A 91 23.34 -9.13 9.09
N ILE A 92 23.07 -7.98 9.73
CA ILE A 92 21.89 -7.17 9.43
C ILE A 92 22.07 -6.48 8.08
N PHE A 93 23.27 -5.97 7.80
CA PHE A 93 23.60 -5.35 6.52
C PHE A 93 23.46 -6.36 5.38
N GLU A 94 24.04 -7.55 5.51
CA GLU A 94 23.93 -8.62 4.51
C GLU A 94 22.48 -9.03 4.25
N ALA A 95 21.66 -9.14 5.29
CA ALA A 95 20.24 -9.44 5.14
C ALA A 95 19.50 -8.33 4.37
N LEU A 96 19.77 -7.06 4.69
CA LEU A 96 19.16 -5.92 4.00
C LEU A 96 19.64 -5.80 2.55
N ASP A 97 20.91 -6.08 2.28
CA ASP A 97 21.49 -6.07 0.94
C ASP A 97 20.92 -7.20 0.09
N THR A 98 20.73 -8.39 0.69
CA THR A 98 20.05 -9.52 0.04
C THR A 98 18.61 -9.15 -0.34
N LEU A 99 17.83 -8.58 0.58
CA LEU A 99 16.48 -8.10 0.29
C LEU A 99 16.48 -7.00 -0.78
N GLY A 100 17.44 -6.07 -0.72
CA GLY A 100 17.54 -4.95 -1.63
C GLY A 100 18.00 -5.30 -3.05
N SER A 101 18.77 -6.37 -3.20
CA SER A 101 19.29 -6.85 -4.48
C SER A 101 18.26 -7.59 -5.33
N THR A 102 17.08 -7.92 -4.78
CA THR A 102 16.01 -8.57 -5.53
C THR A 102 15.41 -7.59 -6.56
N LYS A 103 15.52 -7.92 -7.86
CA LYS A 103 14.93 -7.13 -8.94
C LYS A 103 13.44 -7.45 -9.10
N TRP A 104 12.61 -6.42 -9.04
CA TRP A 104 11.17 -6.47 -9.24
C TRP A 104 10.81 -5.83 -10.57
N ARG A 105 9.63 -6.13 -11.10
CA ARG A 105 9.01 -5.40 -12.21
C ARG A 105 7.50 -5.35 -12.02
N LEU A 106 6.83 -4.54 -12.84
CA LEU A 106 5.38 -4.46 -12.82
C LEU A 106 4.75 -5.60 -13.63
N ASN A 107 3.75 -6.25 -13.04
CA ASN A 107 2.84 -7.13 -13.76
C ASN A 107 1.89 -6.26 -14.61
N LYS A 108 2.26 -6.04 -15.87
CA LYS A 108 1.52 -5.17 -16.79
C LYS A 108 0.09 -5.64 -17.05
N LYS A 109 -0.16 -6.96 -16.98
CA LYS A 109 -1.51 -7.52 -17.17
C LYS A 109 -2.43 -7.12 -16.03
N VAL A 110 -2.00 -7.35 -14.78
CA VAL A 110 -2.79 -6.97 -13.59
C VAL A 110 -2.92 -5.46 -13.48
N LEU A 111 -1.85 -4.70 -13.73
CA LEU A 111 -1.91 -3.24 -13.76
C LEU A 111 -2.96 -2.72 -14.76
N GLY A 112 -3.00 -3.30 -15.97
CA GLY A 112 -4.00 -2.93 -16.98
C GLY A 112 -5.44 -3.19 -16.52
N VAL A 113 -5.70 -4.30 -15.81
CA VAL A 113 -7.02 -4.57 -15.24
C VAL A 113 -7.37 -3.57 -14.15
N ILE A 114 -6.45 -3.29 -13.23
CA ILE A 114 -6.64 -2.32 -12.15
C ILE A 114 -6.89 -0.92 -12.71
N ASP A 115 -6.14 -0.48 -13.72
CA ASP A 115 -6.35 0.81 -14.37
C ASP A 115 -7.74 0.90 -15.02
N ARG A 116 -8.24 -0.18 -15.63
CA ARG A 116 -9.61 -0.22 -16.20
C ARG A 116 -10.68 -0.12 -15.12
N ILE A 117 -10.54 -0.86 -14.01
CA ILE A 117 -11.49 -0.77 -12.89
C ILE A 117 -11.47 0.64 -12.29
N TRP A 118 -10.29 1.18 -12.08
CA TRP A 118 -10.11 2.51 -11.49
C TRP A 118 -10.68 3.61 -12.38
N ALA A 119 -10.39 3.58 -13.69
CA ALA A 119 -10.98 4.50 -14.66
C ALA A 119 -12.51 4.38 -14.74
N GLY A 120 -13.07 3.20 -14.44
CA GLY A 120 -14.51 2.93 -14.39
C GLY A 120 -15.21 3.36 -13.10
N GLY A 121 -14.50 3.95 -12.12
CA GLY A 121 -15.10 4.43 -10.86
C GLY A 121 -14.66 3.67 -9.60
N GLY A 122 -13.81 2.65 -9.73
CA GLY A 122 -13.35 1.86 -8.59
C GLY A 122 -14.36 0.79 -8.16
N CYS A 123 -14.66 0.72 -6.86
CA CYS A 123 -15.67 -0.13 -6.19
C CYS A 123 -15.59 -1.67 -6.38
N LEU A 124 -14.63 -2.17 -7.14
CA LEU A 124 -14.41 -3.60 -7.40
C LEU A 124 -13.01 -4.04 -6.93
N ALA A 125 -12.85 -5.33 -6.60
CA ALA A 125 -11.57 -5.93 -6.23
C ALA A 125 -10.86 -5.21 -5.06
N GLY A 126 -11.64 -4.71 -4.09
CA GLY A 126 -11.11 -3.98 -2.93
C GLY A 126 -10.67 -2.55 -3.21
N LEU A 127 -10.86 -2.04 -4.43
CA LEU A 127 -10.71 -0.61 -4.73
C LEU A 127 -11.88 0.17 -4.13
N VAL A 128 -11.54 1.33 -3.56
CA VAL A 128 -12.53 2.26 -3.02
C VAL A 128 -13.38 2.86 -4.14
N ASP A 129 -14.61 3.20 -3.82
CA ASP A 129 -15.50 3.95 -4.70
C ASP A 129 -15.00 5.39 -4.91
N HIS A 130 -15.08 5.88 -6.15
CA HIS A 130 -14.82 7.28 -6.49
C HIS A 130 -15.81 8.23 -5.82
N GLU A 131 -17.05 7.79 -5.64
CA GLU A 131 -18.11 8.62 -5.11
C GLU A 131 -18.16 8.57 -3.57
N ASP A 132 -18.55 9.72 -3.01
CA ASP A 132 -18.86 9.86 -1.60
C ASP A 132 -20.25 9.30 -1.32
N VAL A 133 -20.44 8.73 -0.13
CA VAL A 133 -21.76 8.35 0.35
C VAL A 133 -22.58 9.64 0.57
N PRO A 134 -23.80 9.74 0.01
CA PRO A 134 -24.64 10.92 0.21
C PRO A 134 -24.97 11.11 1.69
N LEU A 135 -25.04 12.36 2.13
CA LEU A 135 -25.50 12.67 3.48
C LEU A 135 -26.98 12.28 3.60
N PRO A 136 -27.41 11.71 4.75
CA PRO A 136 -28.82 11.41 4.97
C PRO A 136 -29.63 12.71 4.98
N GLU A 137 -30.84 12.64 4.43
CA GLU A 137 -31.78 13.76 4.41
C GLU A 137 -32.16 14.17 5.83
N GLU A 138 -32.37 15.47 6.03
CA GLU A 138 -32.85 15.98 7.30
C GLU A 138 -34.33 15.59 7.45
N PRO A 139 -34.72 14.85 8.50
CA PRO A 139 -36.09 14.47 8.72
C PRO A 139 -36.89 15.70 9.15
N ASP A 140 -38.10 15.83 8.62
CA ASP A 140 -39.08 16.82 9.05
C ASP A 140 -39.77 16.32 10.33
N THR A 141 -39.03 16.32 11.43
CA THR A 141 -39.48 15.82 12.74
C THR A 141 -38.89 16.65 13.87
N GLU A 142 -39.70 16.91 14.89
CA GLU A 142 -39.26 17.53 16.14
C GLU A 142 -38.80 16.50 17.18
N ASP A 143 -38.82 15.19 16.86
CA ASP A 143 -38.37 14.16 17.78
C ASP A 143 -36.85 14.21 18.01
N ASP A 144 -36.47 14.63 19.22
CA ASP A 144 -35.10 14.63 19.73
C ASP A 144 -34.36 13.29 19.55
N SER A 145 -35.08 12.16 19.61
CA SER A 145 -34.51 10.83 19.43
C SER A 145 -34.06 10.60 17.97
N GLU A 146 -34.90 10.99 17.02
CA GLU A 146 -34.64 10.91 15.58
C GLU A 146 -33.55 11.90 15.17
N ILE A 147 -33.58 13.12 15.70
CA ILE A 147 -32.53 14.14 15.49
C ILE A 147 -31.18 13.63 16.00
N ARG A 148 -31.13 12.99 17.17
CA ARG A 148 -29.88 12.39 17.70
C ARG A 148 -29.37 11.25 16.81
N LYS A 149 -30.25 10.38 16.34
CA LYS A 149 -29.91 9.29 15.43
C LYS A 149 -29.37 9.82 14.11
N LEU A 150 -30.01 10.83 13.53
CA LEU A 150 -29.54 11.51 12.33
C LEU A 150 -28.14 12.12 12.54
N LYS A 151 -27.92 12.85 13.63
CA LYS A 151 -26.60 13.43 13.94
C LYS A 151 -25.50 12.37 13.99
N TRP A 152 -25.81 11.19 14.53
CA TRP A 152 -24.88 10.06 14.56
C TRP A 152 -24.64 9.49 13.15
N ASN A 153 -25.70 9.30 12.36
CA ASN A 153 -25.60 8.85 10.97
C ASN A 153 -24.78 9.81 10.10
N VAL A 154 -25.06 11.12 10.15
CA VAL A 154 -24.29 12.17 9.47
C VAL A 154 -22.82 12.12 9.87
N LYS A 155 -22.53 11.92 11.17
CA LYS A 155 -21.15 11.81 11.65
C LYS A 155 -20.43 10.59 11.06
N ASN A 156 -21.11 9.46 10.97
CA ASN A 156 -20.57 8.22 10.40
C ASN A 156 -20.33 8.37 8.89
N VAL A 157 -21.30 8.89 8.13
CA VAL A 157 -21.15 9.16 6.70
C VAL A 157 -19.99 10.12 6.44
N LYS A 158 -19.89 11.20 7.21
CA LYS A 158 -18.73 12.12 7.12
C LYS A 158 -17.41 11.43 7.45
N LYS A 159 -17.39 10.45 8.35
CA LYS A 159 -16.18 9.68 8.67
C LYS A 159 -15.81 8.77 7.50
N GLU A 160 -16.77 8.03 6.97
CA GLU A 160 -16.57 7.15 5.82
C GLU A 160 -16.05 7.92 4.61
N ASN A 161 -16.65 9.05 4.24
CA ASN A 161 -16.19 9.85 3.10
C ASN A 161 -14.76 10.40 3.29
N ARG A 162 -14.34 10.67 4.54
CA ARG A 162 -12.93 11.04 4.81
C ARG A 162 -11.99 9.86 4.62
N GLU A 163 -12.40 8.67 5.04
CA GLU A 163 -11.62 7.44 4.86
C GLU A 163 -11.53 7.09 3.37
N ARG A 164 -12.64 7.17 2.62
CA ARG A 164 -12.66 6.96 1.17
C ARG A 164 -11.75 7.93 0.43
N HIS A 165 -11.84 9.22 0.73
CA HIS A 165 -10.94 10.24 0.17
C HIS A 165 -9.46 9.93 0.41
N SER A 166 -9.11 9.48 1.62
CA SER A 166 -7.74 9.10 1.94
C SER A 166 -7.29 7.88 1.14
N GLN A 167 -8.16 6.87 0.98
CA GLN A 167 -7.87 5.67 0.19
C GLN A 167 -7.71 6.00 -1.30
N ARG A 168 -8.55 6.88 -1.85
CA ARG A 168 -8.44 7.35 -3.25
C ARG A 168 -7.09 8.01 -3.51
N CYS A 169 -6.69 8.93 -2.63
CA CYS A 169 -5.38 9.57 -2.73
C CYS A 169 -4.22 8.56 -2.65
N ASP A 170 -4.30 7.57 -1.74
CA ASP A 170 -3.27 6.53 -1.58
C ASP A 170 -3.18 5.63 -2.82
N ILE A 171 -4.31 5.21 -3.39
CA ILE A 171 -4.36 4.42 -4.63
C ILE A 171 -3.76 5.22 -5.79
N GLU A 172 -4.12 6.50 -5.96
CA GLU A 172 -3.56 7.34 -7.02
C GLU A 172 -2.04 7.50 -6.90
N LEU A 173 -1.51 7.68 -5.68
CA LEU A 173 -0.05 7.74 -5.48
C LEU A 173 0.63 6.42 -5.87
N LYS A 174 0.04 5.28 -5.51
CA LYS A 174 0.56 3.95 -5.90
C LYS A 174 0.52 3.73 -7.40
N LEU A 175 -0.60 4.05 -8.04
CA LEU A 175 -0.78 3.90 -9.48
C LEU A 175 0.12 4.87 -10.25
N GLU A 176 0.34 6.08 -9.75
CA GLU A 176 1.28 7.03 -10.36
C GLU A 176 2.71 6.47 -10.35
N VAL A 177 3.16 5.88 -9.23
CA VAL A 177 4.46 5.21 -9.19
C VAL A 177 4.48 4.05 -10.17
N ALA A 178 3.42 3.22 -10.21
CA ALA A 178 3.35 2.11 -11.15
C ALA A 178 3.44 2.59 -12.61
N ARG A 179 2.65 3.60 -12.99
CA ARG A 179 2.62 4.16 -14.35
C ARG A 179 3.97 4.74 -14.78
N LYS A 180 4.73 5.35 -13.87
CA LYS A 180 6.09 5.84 -14.13
C LYS A 180 7.10 4.72 -14.36
N MET A 181 6.90 3.56 -13.73
CA MET A 181 7.84 2.44 -13.76
C MET A 181 7.43 1.35 -14.77
N LYS A 182 6.29 1.47 -15.44
CA LYS A 182 5.68 0.41 -16.26
C LYS A 182 6.52 -0.01 -17.48
N ASP A 183 7.34 0.91 -17.98
CA ASP A 183 8.16 0.71 -19.17
C ASP A 183 9.59 0.29 -18.83
N GLU A 184 9.95 0.31 -17.54
CA GLU A 184 11.24 -0.12 -17.05
C GLU A 184 11.32 -1.66 -17.01
N GLU A 185 12.50 -2.21 -17.33
CA GLU A 185 12.73 -3.67 -17.30
C GLU A 185 12.64 -4.24 -15.88
N GLY A 186 12.95 -3.41 -14.88
CA GLY A 186 12.77 -3.71 -13.48
C GLY A 186 13.46 -2.70 -12.59
N PHE A 187 13.23 -2.83 -11.30
CA PHE A 187 13.65 -1.89 -10.26
C PHE A 187 13.87 -2.60 -8.93
N TYR A 188 14.47 -1.87 -8.00
CA TYR A 188 14.91 -2.39 -6.71
C TYR A 188 14.34 -1.58 -5.55
N TYR A 189 14.15 -2.27 -4.43
CA TYR A 189 13.70 -1.69 -3.17
C TYR A 189 14.85 -1.69 -2.17
N PRO A 190 15.51 -0.56 -1.89
CA PRO A 190 16.36 -0.49 -0.71
C PRO A 190 15.52 -0.74 0.54
N HIS A 191 16.09 -1.46 1.51
CA HIS A 191 15.43 -1.80 2.78
C HIS A 191 16.12 -1.12 3.97
N ASN A 192 15.34 -0.82 4.99
CA ASN A 192 15.81 -0.45 6.32
C ASN A 192 15.02 -1.21 7.39
N VAL A 193 15.44 -1.12 8.64
CA VAL A 193 14.76 -1.75 9.78
C VAL A 193 14.11 -0.73 10.72
N ASP A 194 13.10 -1.15 11.44
CA ASP A 194 12.66 -0.44 12.66
C ASP A 194 13.59 -0.76 13.85
N PHE A 195 13.30 -0.15 15.01
CA PHE A 195 14.08 -0.39 16.24
C PHE A 195 14.04 -1.84 16.76
N ARG A 196 13.19 -2.70 16.18
CA ARG A 196 13.04 -4.12 16.51
C ARG A 196 13.71 -5.03 15.48
N GLY A 197 14.34 -4.46 14.44
CA GLY A 197 15.01 -5.22 13.39
C GLY A 197 14.08 -5.71 12.27
N ARG A 198 12.81 -5.32 12.23
CA ARG A 198 11.90 -5.71 11.13
C ARG A 198 12.26 -4.92 9.88
N ALA A 199 12.52 -5.61 8.78
CA ALA A 199 12.88 -4.99 7.50
C ALA A 199 11.66 -4.42 6.76
N TYR A 200 11.85 -3.28 6.13
CA TYR A 200 10.85 -2.55 5.36
C TYR A 200 11.48 -1.95 4.11
N PRO A 201 10.83 -2.06 2.94
CA PRO A 201 11.15 -1.23 1.78
C PRO A 201 11.13 0.25 2.16
N MET A 202 12.09 1.01 1.66
CA MET A 202 12.21 2.44 1.94
C MET A 202 11.25 3.29 1.10
N HIS A 203 10.77 2.79 -0.05
CA HIS A 203 9.77 3.49 -0.85
C HIS A 203 8.37 3.38 -0.21
N PRO A 204 7.71 4.51 0.13
CA PRO A 204 6.55 4.50 1.01
C PRO A 204 5.24 4.11 0.32
N TYR A 205 5.09 4.33 -0.99
CA TYR A 205 3.81 4.19 -1.68
C TYR A 205 3.63 2.81 -2.30
N LEU A 206 4.39 2.48 -3.34
CA LEU A 206 4.31 1.20 -4.04
C LEU A 206 5.44 0.27 -3.62
N ASN A 207 5.16 -0.70 -2.76
CA ASN A 207 6.10 -1.76 -2.38
C ASN A 207 5.40 -3.09 -2.09
N HIS A 208 6.15 -4.19 -2.10
CA HIS A 208 5.63 -5.55 -1.95
C HIS A 208 5.13 -5.90 -0.54
N LEU A 209 5.34 -5.05 0.47
CA LEU A 209 4.72 -5.18 1.81
C LEU A 209 3.37 -4.46 1.92
N GLY A 210 2.94 -3.77 0.85
CA GLY A 210 1.70 -3.01 0.82
C GLY A 210 0.42 -3.86 0.78
N SER A 211 -0.66 -3.20 0.38
CA SER A 211 -1.99 -3.80 0.18
C SER A 211 -1.99 -4.84 -0.93
N ASP A 212 -3.09 -5.58 -1.05
CA ASP A 212 -3.26 -6.59 -2.11
C ASP A 212 -2.98 -6.02 -3.52
N LEU A 213 -3.51 -4.83 -3.81
CA LEU A 213 -3.17 -4.08 -5.04
C LEU A 213 -1.66 -3.96 -5.28
N CYS A 214 -0.88 -3.61 -4.25
CA CYS A 214 0.57 -3.44 -4.40
C CYS A 214 1.25 -4.78 -4.70
N ARG A 215 0.80 -5.86 -4.06
CA ARG A 215 1.37 -7.21 -4.26
C ARG A 215 0.99 -7.77 -5.62
N GLY A 216 -0.26 -7.58 -6.05
CA GLY A 216 -0.77 -8.10 -7.33
C GLY A 216 -0.12 -7.46 -8.55
N ILE A 217 0.24 -6.17 -8.48
CA ILE A 217 0.90 -5.47 -9.58
C ILE A 217 2.43 -5.63 -9.60
N LEU A 218 3.03 -6.27 -8.59
CA LEU A 218 4.47 -6.50 -8.51
C LEU A 218 4.81 -7.97 -8.75
N GLU A 219 5.83 -8.23 -9.55
CA GLU A 219 6.36 -9.58 -9.78
C GLU A 219 7.89 -9.57 -9.79
N PHE A 220 8.50 -10.73 -9.55
CA PHE A 220 9.96 -10.87 -9.70
C PHE A 220 10.35 -10.63 -11.16
N ALA A 221 11.38 -9.82 -11.39
CA ALA A 221 11.84 -9.52 -12.73
C ALA A 221 12.53 -10.71 -13.41
N GLU A 222 13.16 -11.57 -12.61
CA GLU A 222 13.88 -12.74 -13.07
C GLU A 222 13.02 -14.01 -12.98
N GLY A 223 12.64 -14.54 -14.14
CA GLY A 223 11.91 -15.80 -14.24
C GLY A 223 12.82 -17.03 -14.07
N ARG A 224 12.26 -18.12 -13.55
CA ARG A 224 12.90 -19.43 -13.50
C ARG A 224 11.95 -20.50 -14.06
N PRO A 225 12.44 -21.55 -14.75
CA PRO A 225 11.59 -22.65 -15.18
C PRO A 225 10.92 -23.33 -13.97
N LEU A 226 9.60 -23.52 -14.03
CA LEU A 226 8.84 -24.08 -12.89
C LEU A 226 9.23 -25.53 -12.56
N GLY A 227 9.38 -26.37 -13.58
CA GLY A 227 9.50 -27.81 -13.39
C GLY A 227 8.28 -28.43 -12.69
N LYS A 228 8.40 -29.70 -12.31
CA LYS A 228 7.29 -30.47 -11.69
C LYS A 228 6.90 -29.94 -10.30
N SER A 229 7.87 -29.55 -9.48
CA SER A 229 7.62 -29.00 -8.15
C SER A 229 7.07 -27.58 -8.21
N GLY A 230 7.59 -26.73 -9.10
CA GLY A 230 7.13 -25.35 -9.22
C GLY A 230 5.68 -25.23 -9.65
N ILE A 231 5.22 -26.09 -10.58
CA ILE A 231 3.79 -26.08 -10.96
C ILE A 231 2.89 -26.52 -9.80
N GLN A 232 3.31 -27.49 -8.98
CA GLN A 232 2.56 -27.89 -7.78
C GLN A 232 2.47 -26.75 -6.77
N TRP A 233 3.59 -26.06 -6.51
CA TRP A 233 3.62 -24.91 -5.59
C TRP A 233 2.80 -23.72 -6.11
N LEU A 234 2.75 -23.50 -7.43
CA LEU A 234 1.91 -22.47 -8.01
C LEU A 234 0.42 -22.78 -7.81
N LYS A 235 0.00 -24.03 -7.97
CA LYS A 235 -1.38 -24.47 -7.65
C LYS A 235 -1.68 -24.31 -6.16
N ILE A 236 -0.77 -24.72 -5.28
CA ILE A 236 -0.92 -24.53 -3.82
C ILE A 236 -1.03 -23.03 -3.49
N HIS A 237 -0.22 -22.17 -4.12
CA HIS A 237 -0.27 -20.73 -3.92
C HIS A 237 -1.64 -20.15 -4.33
N LEU A 238 -2.18 -20.54 -5.49
CA LEU A 238 -3.51 -20.11 -5.94
C LEU A 238 -4.61 -20.56 -4.96
N ALA A 239 -4.55 -21.80 -4.47
CA ALA A 239 -5.48 -22.30 -3.47
C ALA A 239 -5.39 -21.53 -2.13
N ASN A 240 -4.19 -21.13 -1.73
CA ASN A 240 -4.00 -20.31 -0.53
C ASN A 240 -4.61 -18.91 -0.69
N LEU A 241 -4.50 -18.32 -1.89
CA LEU A 241 -5.09 -17.02 -2.19
C LEU A 241 -6.62 -17.08 -2.25
N TYR A 242 -7.20 -18.17 -2.75
CA TYR A 242 -8.65 -18.39 -2.73
C TYR A 242 -9.21 -18.38 -1.29
N GLY A 243 -8.50 -19.00 -0.35
CA GLY A 243 -8.91 -19.04 1.05
C GLY A 243 -10.15 -19.92 1.25
N GLY A 244 -11.17 -19.42 1.96
CA GLY A 244 -12.45 -20.12 2.14
C GLY A 244 -12.37 -21.48 2.87
N GLY A 245 -11.27 -21.74 3.57
CA GLY A 245 -10.98 -23.04 4.20
C GLY A 245 -10.19 -24.00 3.29
N VAL A 246 -10.00 -23.69 2.01
CA VAL A 246 -9.14 -24.45 1.08
C VAL A 246 -7.68 -24.35 1.52
N ASP A 247 -7.25 -23.18 1.99
CA ASP A 247 -5.92 -22.92 2.58
C ASP A 247 -5.62 -23.78 3.82
N LYS A 248 -6.64 -24.39 4.43
CA LYS A 248 -6.51 -25.31 5.58
C LYS A 248 -6.46 -26.77 5.18
N SER A 249 -6.74 -27.09 3.90
CA SER A 249 -6.64 -28.44 3.38
C SER A 249 -5.18 -28.89 3.23
N SER A 250 -4.97 -30.20 3.06
CA SER A 250 -3.66 -30.76 2.73
C SER A 250 -3.15 -30.21 1.40
N HIS A 251 -1.83 -30.28 1.14
CA HIS A 251 -1.26 -29.86 -0.14
C HIS A 251 -1.90 -30.58 -1.34
N GLY A 252 -2.18 -31.88 -1.20
CA GLY A 252 -2.89 -32.65 -2.23
C GLY A 252 -4.33 -32.15 -2.45
N GLY A 253 -5.06 -31.84 -1.37
CA GLY A 253 -6.41 -31.27 -1.45
C GLY A 253 -6.44 -29.89 -2.14
N ARG A 254 -5.45 -29.04 -1.84
CA ARG A 254 -5.28 -27.73 -2.50
C ARG A 254 -5.02 -27.88 -4.00
N ILE A 255 -4.15 -28.82 -4.38
CA ILE A 255 -3.89 -29.10 -5.81
C ILE A 255 -5.18 -29.59 -6.48
N ALA A 256 -5.86 -30.59 -5.91
CA ALA A 256 -7.10 -31.12 -6.47
C ALA A 256 -8.19 -30.06 -6.63
N PHE A 257 -8.32 -29.15 -5.66
CA PHE A 257 -9.23 -28.01 -5.77
C PHE A 257 -8.94 -27.16 -7.01
N ILE A 258 -7.67 -26.82 -7.27
CA ILE A 258 -7.27 -26.03 -8.44
C ILE A 258 -7.46 -26.80 -9.75
N GLU A 259 -7.15 -28.11 -9.79
CA GLU A 259 -7.41 -28.92 -11.00
C GLU A 259 -8.90 -28.94 -11.37
N ASN A 260 -9.78 -28.95 -10.36
CA ASN A 260 -11.23 -28.95 -10.58
C ASN A 260 -11.80 -27.59 -11.00
N HIS A 261 -11.00 -26.51 -10.95
CA HIS A 261 -11.42 -25.15 -11.29
C HIS A 261 -10.56 -24.55 -12.42
N LEU A 262 -9.89 -25.38 -13.22
CA LEU A 262 -9.04 -24.90 -14.32
C LEU A 262 -9.84 -24.04 -15.31
N ASP A 263 -11.08 -24.42 -15.62
CA ASP A 263 -11.93 -23.66 -16.54
C ASP A 263 -12.26 -22.25 -15.99
N ASP A 264 -12.48 -22.12 -14.67
CA ASP A 264 -12.70 -20.81 -14.04
C ASP A 264 -11.42 -19.97 -14.04
N ILE A 265 -10.26 -20.60 -13.83
CA ILE A 265 -8.96 -19.92 -13.86
C ILE A 265 -8.68 -19.38 -15.26
N PHE A 266 -8.93 -20.17 -16.30
CA PHE A 266 -8.73 -19.72 -17.68
C PHE A 266 -9.72 -18.63 -18.07
N ASP A 267 -11.01 -18.75 -17.71
CA ASP A 267 -12.00 -17.69 -17.96
C ASP A 267 -11.61 -16.37 -17.28
N SER A 268 -11.19 -16.41 -16.00
CA SER A 268 -10.75 -15.21 -15.28
C SER A 268 -9.43 -14.63 -15.79
N ALA A 269 -8.53 -15.46 -16.34
CA ALA A 269 -7.29 -14.99 -16.94
C ALA A 269 -7.50 -14.33 -18.31
N ASP A 270 -8.36 -14.91 -19.14
CA ASP A 270 -8.63 -14.45 -20.50
C ASP A 270 -9.61 -13.27 -20.52
N ARG A 271 -10.58 -13.26 -19.60
CA ARG A 271 -11.67 -12.26 -19.52
C ARG A 271 -11.79 -11.71 -18.09
N PRO A 272 -10.78 -11.00 -17.58
CA PRO A 272 -10.72 -10.59 -16.18
C PRO A 272 -11.86 -9.69 -15.71
N LEU A 273 -12.50 -8.94 -16.62
CA LEU A 273 -13.66 -8.10 -16.29
C LEU A 273 -14.95 -8.58 -16.98
N GLU A 274 -14.85 -9.35 -18.05
CA GLU A 274 -16.00 -9.75 -18.88
C GLU A 274 -16.42 -11.21 -18.68
N GLY A 275 -15.64 -12.00 -17.96
CA GLY A 275 -15.91 -13.40 -17.63
C GLY A 275 -16.85 -13.55 -16.43
N ARG A 276 -16.80 -14.72 -15.80
CA ARG A 276 -17.64 -15.09 -14.64
C ARG A 276 -17.24 -14.38 -13.34
N ARG A 277 -15.98 -13.92 -13.26
CA ARG A 277 -15.35 -13.24 -12.11
C ARG A 277 -15.31 -14.09 -10.85
#